data_AF-A0A183JZL5-F1
#
_entry.id   AF-A0A183JZL5-F1
#
_cell.length_a   1.000
_cell.length_b   1.000
_cell.length_c   1.000
_cell.angle_alpha   90.00
_cell.angle_beta   90.00
_cell.angle_gamma   90.00
#
_symmetry.space_group_name_H-M   'P 1'
#
loop_
_entity.id
_entity.type
_entity.pdbx_description
1 polymer ?
#
loop_
_entity_poly.entity_id
_entity_poly.type
_entity_poly.pdbx_seq_one_letter_code
_entity_poly.pdbx_strand_id
1 'polypeptide(L)'
;ITINGRLYCTAVHSVIHYGCETWLLRVEDIRKLLVFDHRCLRNFARICWDHRVSNSEVGRRVLGNDDKSVDEVINFRRLRCLGHMLRMPEHRLP
;
A
#
# COMPACT_ATOMS: atom_id res chain seq x y z
N ILE A 1 -9.38 -1.80 15.30
CA ILE A 1 -8.35 -0.82 14.89
C ILE A 1 -8.01 0.08 16.08
N THR A 2 -6.74 0.17 16.46
CA THR A 2 -6.24 1.03 17.56
C THR A 2 -6.23 2.51 17.16
N ILE A 3 -6.10 3.46 18.11
CA ILE A 3 -5.96 4.90 17.80
C ILE A 3 -4.79 5.16 16.82
N ASN A 4 -3.65 4.50 17.06
CA ASN A 4 -2.48 4.54 16.20
C ASN A 4 -2.76 3.97 14.80
N GLY A 5 -3.51 2.87 14.73
CA GLY A 5 -4.00 2.32 13.46
C GLY A 5 -4.80 3.32 12.65
N ARG A 6 -5.78 3.98 13.30
CA ARG A 6 -6.60 5.01 12.65
C ARG A 6 -5.76 6.19 12.15
N LEU A 7 -4.80 6.66 12.95
CA LEU A 7 -3.91 7.75 12.56
C LEU A 7 -3.04 7.37 11.35
N TYR A 8 -2.52 6.15 11.32
CA TYR A 8 -1.80 5.62 10.15
C TYR A 8 -2.72 5.59 8.91
N CYS A 9 -3.96 5.09 9.04
CA CYS A 9 -4.88 5.03 7.91
C CYS A 9 -5.21 6.43 7.37
N THR A 10 -5.43 7.40 8.26
CA THR A 10 -5.80 8.76 7.87
C THR A 10 -4.62 9.57 7.32
N ALA A 11 -3.42 9.45 7.89
CA ALA A 11 -2.31 10.35 7.54
C ALA A 11 -1.31 9.75 6.54
N VAL A 12 -1.11 8.43 6.59
CA VAL A 12 -0.10 7.74 5.76
C VAL A 12 -0.80 6.99 4.64
N HIS A 13 -1.76 6.13 4.99
CA HIS A 13 -2.40 5.25 4.02
C HIS A 13 -3.22 6.02 2.97
N SER A 14 -3.94 7.07 3.39
CA SER A 14 -4.67 7.96 2.46
C SER A 14 -3.76 8.64 1.43
N VAL A 15 -2.59 9.11 1.85
CA VAL A 15 -1.61 9.80 0.98
C VAL A 15 -0.98 8.81 0.01
N ILE A 16 -0.61 7.63 0.49
CA ILE A 16 -0.08 6.55 -0.36
C ILE A 16 -1.14 6.14 -1.39
N HIS A 17 -2.39 5.95 -0.96
CA HIS A 17 -3.49 5.60 -1.84
C HIS A 17 -3.70 6.66 -2.92
N TYR A 18 -3.76 7.94 -2.54
CA TYR A 18 -3.91 9.05 -3.48
C TYR A 18 -2.74 9.16 -4.47
N GLY A 19 -1.51 9.01 -4.00
CA GLY A 19 -0.32 8.99 -4.86
C GLY A 19 -0.37 7.82 -5.85
N CYS A 20 -0.82 6.65 -5.40
CA CYS A 20 -1.03 5.49 -6.26
C CYS A 20 -2.14 5.72 -7.27
N GLU A 21 -3.21 6.46 -6.96
CA GLU A 21 -4.30 6.80 -7.88
C GLU A 21 -3.92 7.82 -8.94
N THR A 22 -3.02 8.75 -8.61
CA THR A 22 -2.70 9.88 -9.47
C THR A 22 -1.45 9.63 -10.33
N TRP A 23 -0.47 8.89 -9.83
CA TRP A 23 0.83 8.72 -10.50
C TRP A 23 0.96 7.36 -11.20
N LEU A 24 1.67 7.36 -12.33
CA LEU A 24 2.09 6.13 -13.00
C LEU A 24 3.38 5.66 -12.32
N LEU A 25 3.24 4.88 -11.26
CA LEU A 25 4.38 4.47 -10.43
C LEU A 25 5.23 3.42 -11.15
N ARG A 26 6.54 3.67 -11.26
CA ARG A 26 7.49 2.67 -11.76
C ARG A 26 7.67 1.56 -10.71
N VAL A 27 8.18 0.41 -11.14
CA VAL A 27 8.46 -0.72 -10.23
C VAL A 27 9.41 -0.30 -9.09
N GLU A 28 10.37 0.59 -9.39
CA GLU A 28 11.31 1.14 -8.40
C GLU A 28 10.61 2.02 -7.36
N ASP A 29 9.68 2.88 -7.78
CA ASP A 29 8.92 3.75 -6.89
C ASP A 29 8.00 2.93 -5.99
N ILE A 30 7.38 1.89 -6.53
CA ILE A 30 6.55 0.95 -5.78
C ILE A 30 7.37 0.25 -4.70
N ARG A 31 8.58 -0.22 -5.00
CA ARG A 31 9.46 -0.83 -4.00
C ARG A 31 9.81 0.17 -2.88
N LYS A 32 10.13 1.42 -3.24
CA LYS A 32 10.42 2.47 -2.25
C LYS A 32 9.20 2.78 -1.37
N LEU A 33 8.01 2.84 -1.97
CA LEU A 33 6.74 3.05 -1.26
C LEU A 33 6.44 1.90 -0.29
N LEU A 34 6.63 0.64 -0.70
CA LEU A 34 6.42 -0.51 0.18
C LEU A 34 7.42 -0.53 1.35
N VAL A 35 8.67 -0.15 1.13
CA VAL A 35 9.67 -0.03 2.21
C VAL A 35 9.29 1.10 3.19
N PHE A 36 8.86 2.25 2.65
CA PHE A 36 8.38 3.37 3.46
C PHE A 36 7.16 2.97 4.29
N ASP A 37 6.17 2.35 3.66
CA ASP A 37 4.96 1.88 4.29
C ASP A 37 5.25 0.92 5.44
N HIS A 38 6.12 -0.07 5.19
CA HIS A 38 6.51 -1.04 6.21
C HIS A 38 7.24 -0.39 7.39
N ARG A 39 8.08 0.62 7.12
CA ARG A 39 8.74 1.42 8.17
C ARG A 39 7.72 2.19 9.01
N CYS A 40 6.71 2.79 8.39
CA CYS A 40 5.61 3.46 9.07
C CYS A 40 4.82 2.48 9.95
N LEU A 41 4.42 1.34 9.41
CA LEU A 41 3.69 0.32 10.18
C LEU A 41 4.47 -0.14 11.42
N ARG A 42 5.78 -0.42 11.29
CA ARG A 42 6.61 -0.79 12.45
C ARG A 42 6.68 0.32 13.50
N ASN A 43 6.78 1.58 13.07
CA ASN A 43 6.82 2.73 13.97
C ASN A 43 5.49 2.87 14.75
N PHE A 44 4.36 2.79 14.05
CA PHE A 44 3.02 2.85 14.67
C PHE A 44 2.70 1.64 15.55
N ALA A 45 3.24 0.47 15.20
CA ALA A 45 3.15 -0.75 16.01
C ALA A 45 4.12 -0.77 17.21
N ARG A 46 4.99 0.24 17.36
CA ARG A 46 6.05 0.30 18.38
C ARG A 46 6.97 -0.95 18.38
N ILE A 47 7.30 -1.45 17.20
CA ILE A 47 8.14 -2.64 17.03
C ILE A 47 9.58 -2.20 16.76
N CYS A 48 10.44 -2.39 17.76
CA CYS A 48 11.90 -2.20 17.66
C CYS A 48 12.56 -3.11 16.63
N TRP A 49 13.81 -2.82 16.24
CA TRP A 49 14.51 -3.57 15.18
C TRP A 49 14.88 -4.99 15.64
N ASP A 50 15.13 -5.19 16.93
CA ASP A 50 15.50 -6.46 17.56
C ASP A 50 14.32 -7.43 17.66
N HIS A 51 13.09 -6.91 17.60
CA HIS A 51 11.89 -7.74 17.56
C HIS A 51 11.73 -8.43 16.19
N ARG A 52 11.91 -9.75 16.21
CA ARG A 52 11.66 -10.64 15.06
C ARG A 52 10.17 -10.94 14.90
N VAL A 53 9.47 -10.01 14.27
CA VAL A 53 8.02 -10.09 13.98
C VAL A 53 7.83 -10.22 12.46
N SER A 54 6.91 -11.09 12.02
CA SER A 54 6.60 -11.23 10.60
C SER A 54 5.92 -9.98 10.04
N ASN A 55 6.10 -9.73 8.74
CA ASN A 55 5.50 -8.57 8.09
C ASN A 55 3.97 -8.57 8.17
N SER A 56 3.35 -9.75 8.09
CA SER A 56 1.90 -9.93 8.25
C SER A 56 1.43 -9.54 9.64
N GLU A 57 2.19 -9.88 10.68
CA GLU A 57 1.86 -9.56 12.06
C GLU A 57 2.00 -8.05 12.35
N VAL A 58 3.01 -7.40 11.76
CA VAL A 58 3.17 -5.94 11.83
C VAL A 58 1.93 -5.24 11.28
N GLY A 59 1.46 -5.65 10.09
CA GLY A 59 0.24 -5.11 9.49
C GLY A 59 -0.99 -5.33 10.36
N ARG A 60 -1.20 -6.57 10.84
CA ARG A 60 -2.35 -6.95 11.68
C ARG A 60 -2.47 -6.10 12.95
N ARG A 61 -1.34 -5.74 13.59
CA ARG A 61 -1.34 -4.91 14.81
C ARG A 61 -1.81 -3.47 14.58
N VAL A 62 -1.57 -2.92 13.39
CA VAL A 62 -1.91 -1.53 13.05
C VAL A 62 -3.26 -1.46 12.34
N LEU A 63 -3.42 -2.24 11.27
CA LEU A 63 -4.56 -2.22 10.35
C LEU A 63 -5.72 -3.12 10.80
N GLY A 64 -5.46 -4.15 11.61
CA GLY A 64 -6.44 -5.19 11.90
C GLY A 64 -6.64 -6.13 10.71
N ASN A 65 -7.85 -6.70 10.58
CA ASN A 65 -8.19 -7.64 9.50
C ASN A 65 -8.93 -6.98 8.31
N ASP A 66 -9.36 -5.72 8.46
CA ASP A 66 -10.35 -5.11 7.56
C ASP A 66 -9.76 -4.13 6.53
N ASP A 67 -8.55 -3.63 6.75
CA ASP A 67 -7.93 -2.66 5.84
C ASP A 67 -6.98 -3.32 4.84
N LYS A 68 -7.17 -2.99 3.56
CA LYS A 68 -6.29 -3.42 2.47
C LYS A 68 -4.89 -2.87 2.70
N SER A 69 -3.89 -3.72 2.61
CA SER A 69 -2.49 -3.28 2.59
C SER A 69 -2.19 -2.43 1.34
N VAL A 70 -1.14 -1.61 1.42
CA VAL A 70 -0.64 -0.82 0.29
C VAL A 70 -0.32 -1.72 -0.92
N ASP A 71 0.20 -2.91 -0.71
CA ASP A 71 0.49 -3.88 -1.78
C ASP A 71 -0.80 -4.31 -2.51
N GLU A 72 -1.87 -4.59 -1.77
CA GLU A 72 -3.17 -4.95 -2.35
C GLU A 72 -3.77 -3.81 -3.18
N VAL A 73 -3.66 -2.57 -2.71
CA VAL A 73 -4.10 -1.37 -3.45
C VAL A 73 -3.34 -1.22 -4.76
N ILE A 74 -2.01 -1.35 -4.72
CA ILE A 74 -1.14 -1.23 -5.89
C ILE A 74 -1.44 -2.34 -6.90
N ASN A 75 -1.56 -3.59 -6.43
CA ASN A 75 -1.87 -4.73 -7.29
C ASN A 75 -3.27 -4.62 -7.91
N PHE A 76 -4.27 -4.20 -7.14
CA PHE A 76 -5.60 -3.92 -7.65
C PHE A 76 -5.58 -2.89 -8.77
N ARG A 77 -4.81 -1.80 -8.61
CA ARG A 77 -4.69 -0.78 -9.66
C ARG A 77 -3.98 -1.30 -10.91
N ARG A 78 -2.91 -2.08 -10.75
CA ARG A 78 -2.22 -2.74 -11.89
C ARG A 78 -3.18 -3.63 -12.68
N LEU A 79 -3.99 -4.44 -11.99
CA LEU A 79 -5.00 -5.29 -12.63
C LEU A 79 -6.07 -4.45 -13.33
N ARG A 80 -6.50 -3.33 -12.74
CA ARG A 80 -7.47 -2.41 -13.36
C ARG A 80 -6.89 -1.76 -14.62
N CYS A 81 -5.64 -1.30 -14.59
CA CYS A 81 -4.93 -0.75 -15.74
C CYS A 81 -4.76 -1.79 -16.85
N LEU A 82 -4.31 -3.01 -16.50
CA LEU A 82 -4.22 -4.11 -17.45
C LEU A 82 -5.59 -4.42 -18.07
N GLY A 83 -6.63 -4.51 -17.26
CA GLY A 83 -7.99 -4.72 -17.73
C GLY A 83 -8.51 -3.59 -18.63
N HIS A 84 -8.06 -2.35 -18.41
CA HIS A 84 -8.36 -1.24 -19.31
C HIS A 84 -7.66 -1.40 -20.66
N MET A 85 -6.37 -1.74 -20.67
CA MET A 85 -5.60 -2.01 -21.88
C MET A 85 -6.18 -3.18 -22.68
N LEU A 86 -6.56 -4.27 -22.02
CA LEU A 86 -7.17 -5.45 -22.67
C LEU A 86 -8.55 -5.16 -23.30
N ARG A 87 -9.27 -4.15 -22.80
CA ARG A 87 -10.55 -3.69 -23.36
C ARG A 87 -10.37 -2.57 -24.39
N MET A 88 -9.16 -2.05 -24.55
CA MET A 88 -8.88 -0.96 -25.47
C MET A 88 -8.90 -1.51 -26.90
N PRO A 89 -9.67 -0.90 -27.82
CA PRO A 89 -9.65 -1.30 -29.22
C PRO A 89 -8.27 -1.08 -29.86
N GLU A 90 -7.85 -1.96 -30.78
CA GLU A 90 -6.51 -1.93 -31.40
C GLU A 90 -6.17 -0.62 -32.13
N HIS A 91 -7.18 0.14 -32.58
CA HIS A 91 -6.99 1.42 -33.26
C HIS A 91 -6.71 2.59 -32.30
N ARG A 92 -6.76 2.35 -30.98
CA ARG A 92 -6.52 3.37 -29.96
C ARG A 92 -5.16 3.12 -29.32
N LEU A 93 -4.30 4.13 -29.31
CA LEU A 93 -3.03 4.07 -28.58
C LEU A 93 -3.29 4.13 -27.07
N PRO A 94 -2.51 3.37 -26.25
CA PRO A 94 -2.58 3.42 -24.80
C PRO A 94 -2.11 4.74 -24.19
#